data_AF-A0A3D0LZN6-F1
#
_entry.id   AF-A0A3D0LZN6-F1
#
_cell.length_a   1.000
_cell.length_b   1.000
_cell.length_c   1.000
_cell.angle_alpha   90.00
_cell.angle_beta   90.00
_cell.angle_gamma   90.00
#
_symmetry.space_group_name_H-M   'P 1'
#
loop_
_entity.id
_entity.type
_entity.pdbx_description
1 polymer ?
#
loop_
_entity_poly.entity_id
_entity_poly.type
_entity_poly.pdbx_seq_one_letter_code
_entity_poly.pdbx_strand_id
1 'polypeptide(L)'
;MNRFDSGNSIISTFCSKSRDFAASQGAITSEFFPLYKGKDRLKEITARVYFNSFILDFVYSISSFGSVGPKSILDCRIWLEKNEEHLCFSLYDLMFLIDQNNFKCYFFPFIETPKKMNRCFEALAEDLRLFIPRITEIAQNEEQSQLAYNVLKTDIETVFDKNMFKPDNDLDQDTADYVFATSLNRYYEWVKLRLASKCYAEFLDGNYVKSIQRCEKYKTRLAYEDRLLAFMKSLPEGGKYDAVAPDLNTLRDGLKIQTGASELPAFFAAWFLLALPLTLIFLGLYYLFLFISSGNAEYSTGLALYNALYVFLPAIITAIALSYFIRRRIYKFIYRKKLQKMLDYDAIMNTQSESKFMKGFAYIILIGSLIFTPLLAHTDIAFYTYEFVDNSAFFSLKGDSYSYDQIESVWRIEGSYNALGDWVDYPFYVFLIKDGTIMDQLELMEYSDIEKNLLPILQKRGLTIHKAKTEDDIRQTKN
;
A
#
# COMPACT_ATOMS: atom_id res chain seq x y z
N MET A 1 -16.34 14.20 16.45
CA MET A 1 -17.07 13.18 15.67
C MET A 1 -16.32 11.87 15.78
N ASN A 2 -16.94 10.89 16.45
CA ASN A 2 -16.35 9.58 16.63
C ASN A 2 -16.40 8.79 15.31
N ARG A 3 -15.35 8.04 15.03
CA ARG A 3 -15.11 7.26 13.79
C ARG A 3 -16.20 6.21 13.48
N PHE A 4 -17.08 5.94 14.45
CA PHE A 4 -18.20 5.01 14.35
C PHE A 4 -19.52 5.66 13.88
N ASP A 5 -19.64 7.00 13.92
CA ASP A 5 -20.91 7.66 13.58
C ASP A 5 -21.09 7.81 12.06
N SER A 6 -20.02 8.04 11.29
CA SER A 6 -20.13 8.29 9.84
C SER A 6 -20.40 7.04 9.00
N GLY A 7 -19.73 5.92 9.30
CA GLY A 7 -19.95 4.65 8.60
C GLY A 7 -21.35 4.08 8.87
N ASN A 8 -21.77 4.11 10.13
CA ASN A 8 -23.12 3.68 10.53
C ASN A 8 -24.20 4.59 9.94
N SER A 9 -23.95 5.90 9.82
CA SER A 9 -24.91 6.81 9.21
C SER A 9 -25.03 6.61 7.69
N ILE A 10 -23.94 6.33 6.96
CA ILE A 10 -24.02 5.98 5.53
C ILE A 10 -24.85 4.71 5.33
N ILE A 11 -24.60 3.66 6.13
CA ILE A 11 -25.37 2.41 6.08
C ILE A 11 -26.84 2.68 6.41
N SER A 12 -27.14 3.48 7.44
CA SER A 12 -28.52 3.82 7.78
C SER A 12 -29.24 4.56 6.66
N THR A 13 -28.56 5.46 5.95
CA THR A 13 -29.11 6.18 4.80
C THR A 13 -29.39 5.21 3.65
N PHE A 14 -28.45 4.31 3.34
CA PHE A 14 -28.63 3.25 2.35
C PHE A 14 -29.86 2.38 2.68
N CYS A 15 -29.97 1.89 3.92
CA CYS A 15 -31.08 1.03 4.34
C CYS A 15 -32.42 1.77 4.37
N SER A 16 -32.44 3.06 4.72
CA SER A 16 -33.65 3.88 4.65
C SER A 16 -34.11 4.04 3.21
N LYS A 17 -33.21 4.46 2.32
CA LYS A 17 -33.53 4.76 0.92
C LYS A 17 -33.94 3.51 0.13
N SER A 18 -33.33 2.37 0.45
CA SER A 18 -33.73 1.08 -0.14
C SER A 18 -35.15 0.66 0.28
N ARG A 19 -35.53 0.89 1.55
CA ARG A 19 -36.90 0.65 2.02
C ARG A 19 -37.91 1.59 1.35
N ASP A 20 -37.57 2.88 1.28
CA ASP A 20 -38.43 3.89 0.63
C ASP A 20 -38.64 3.54 -0.85
N PHE A 21 -37.59 3.08 -1.54
CA PHE A 21 -37.67 2.63 -2.92
C PHE A 21 -38.61 1.43 -3.06
N ALA A 22 -38.38 0.35 -2.31
CA ALA A 22 -39.19 -0.87 -2.38
C ALA A 22 -40.68 -0.59 -2.11
N ALA A 23 -40.99 0.23 -1.09
CA ALA A 23 -42.34 0.64 -0.77
C ALA A 23 -42.99 1.46 -1.91
N SER A 24 -42.22 2.29 -2.61
CA SER A 24 -42.74 3.14 -3.70
C SER A 24 -42.95 2.41 -5.02
N GLN A 25 -42.31 1.25 -5.25
CA GLN A 25 -42.30 0.54 -6.54
C GLN A 25 -43.19 -0.71 -6.56
N GLY A 26 -44.04 -0.91 -5.54
CA GLY A 26 -44.95 -2.06 -5.49
C GLY A 26 -44.21 -3.41 -5.42
N ALA A 27 -43.02 -3.44 -4.81
CA ALA A 27 -42.30 -4.69 -4.58
C ALA A 27 -43.12 -5.64 -3.68
N ILE A 28 -42.99 -6.95 -3.89
CA ILE A 28 -43.66 -7.98 -3.09
C ILE A 28 -43.14 -7.95 -1.66
N THR A 29 -41.82 -7.93 -1.53
CA THR A 29 -41.12 -7.87 -0.25
C THR A 29 -39.71 -7.31 -0.46
N SER A 30 -39.06 -6.91 0.63
CA SER A 30 -37.67 -6.47 0.64
C SER A 30 -36.94 -6.97 1.87
N GLU A 31 -35.71 -7.43 1.71
CA GLU A 31 -34.89 -8.02 2.76
C GLU A 31 -33.48 -7.43 2.77
N PHE A 32 -32.82 -7.48 3.93
CA PHE A 32 -31.45 -7.00 4.09
C PHE A 32 -30.51 -8.16 4.42
N PHE A 33 -29.48 -8.32 3.59
CA PHE A 33 -28.46 -9.35 3.74
C PHE A 33 -27.12 -8.72 4.09
N PRO A 34 -26.72 -8.70 5.37
CA PRO A 34 -25.39 -8.27 5.77
C PRO A 34 -24.37 -9.40 5.53
N LEU A 35 -23.30 -9.08 4.80
CA LEU A 35 -22.16 -9.98 4.61
C LEU A 35 -21.02 -9.57 5.53
N TYR A 36 -20.57 -10.48 6.40
CA TYR A 36 -19.49 -10.23 7.35
C TYR A 36 -18.18 -10.91 6.92
N LYS A 37 -17.05 -10.28 7.23
CA LYS A 37 -15.70 -10.85 7.16
C LYS A 37 -15.26 -11.25 8.57
N GLY A 38 -15.24 -12.55 8.86
CA GLY A 38 -15.02 -13.04 10.23
C GLY A 38 -16.22 -12.76 11.13
N LYS A 39 -16.01 -12.63 12.45
CA LYS A 39 -17.12 -12.62 13.42
C LYS A 39 -18.00 -11.35 13.39
N ASP A 40 -17.43 -10.15 13.25
CA ASP A 40 -18.19 -8.90 13.48
C ASP A 40 -17.97 -7.78 12.45
N ARG A 41 -17.20 -8.03 11.38
CA ARG A 41 -16.84 -6.96 10.44
C ARG A 41 -17.73 -6.96 9.21
N LEU A 42 -18.70 -6.06 9.15
CA LEU A 42 -19.53 -5.88 7.97
C LEU A 42 -18.67 -5.51 6.75
N LYS A 43 -18.76 -6.34 5.70
CA LYS A 43 -18.06 -6.20 4.41
C LYS A 43 -18.96 -5.50 3.39
N GLU A 44 -20.22 -5.91 3.35
CA GLU A 44 -21.22 -5.51 2.38
C GLU A 44 -22.61 -5.64 3.00
N ILE A 45 -23.55 -4.81 2.56
CA ILE A 45 -24.96 -4.97 2.87
C ILE A 45 -25.75 -4.90 1.57
N THR A 46 -26.58 -5.92 1.35
CA THR A 46 -27.45 -6.03 0.17
C THR A 46 -28.89 -5.80 0.59
N ALA A 47 -29.55 -4.84 -0.04
CA ALA A 47 -30.99 -4.66 0.05
C ALA A 47 -31.64 -5.33 -1.15
N ARG A 48 -32.20 -6.50 -0.93
CA ARG A 48 -32.85 -7.32 -1.95
C ARG A 48 -34.32 -6.96 -2.05
N VAL A 49 -34.77 -6.62 -3.25
CA VAL A 49 -36.13 -6.20 -3.54
C VAL A 49 -36.73 -7.21 -4.53
N TYR A 50 -37.81 -7.87 -4.12
CA TYR A 50 -38.43 -8.92 -4.91
C TYR A 50 -39.59 -8.39 -5.73
N PHE A 51 -39.53 -8.58 -7.04
CA PHE A 51 -40.64 -8.37 -7.97
C PHE A 51 -41.19 -9.73 -8.42
N ASN A 52 -42.34 -9.75 -9.11
CA ASN A 52 -42.96 -11.01 -9.55
C ASN A 52 -42.05 -11.83 -10.46
N SER A 53 -41.33 -11.16 -11.36
CA SER A 53 -40.57 -11.81 -12.43
C SER A 53 -39.06 -11.71 -12.27
N PHE A 54 -38.54 -10.85 -11.39
CA PHE A 54 -37.11 -10.63 -11.22
C PHE A 54 -36.77 -10.16 -9.80
N ILE A 55 -35.48 -10.18 -9.46
CA ILE A 55 -34.96 -9.66 -8.18
C ILE A 55 -34.02 -8.49 -8.46
N LEU A 56 -34.14 -7.44 -7.67
CA LEU A 56 -33.27 -6.26 -7.70
C LEU A 56 -32.48 -6.16 -6.40
N ASP A 57 -31.17 -6.26 -6.47
CA ASP A 57 -30.28 -6.06 -5.33
C ASP A 57 -29.63 -4.67 -5.43
N PHE A 58 -29.94 -3.80 -4.48
CA PHE A 58 -29.07 -2.66 -4.19
C PHE A 58 -27.96 -3.14 -3.27
N VAL A 59 -26.71 -2.82 -3.61
CA VAL A 59 -25.57 -3.32 -2.84
C VAL A 59 -24.68 -2.18 -2.41
N TYR A 60 -24.38 -2.14 -1.10
CA TYR A 60 -23.41 -1.22 -0.53
C TYR A 60 -22.22 -1.98 0.04
N SER A 61 -21.08 -1.89 -0.65
CA SER A 61 -19.83 -2.56 -0.28
C SER A 61 -18.93 -1.59 0.49
N ILE A 62 -18.66 -1.89 1.76
CA ILE A 62 -17.92 -1.02 2.68
C ILE A 62 -16.42 -1.19 2.46
N SER A 63 -15.96 -2.43 2.37
CA SER A 63 -14.55 -2.76 2.16
C SER A 63 -14.23 -2.96 0.67
N SER A 64 -12.93 -2.90 0.35
CA SER A 64 -12.44 -3.16 -1.00
C SER A 64 -12.63 -4.61 -1.40
N PHE A 65 -12.83 -4.80 -2.70
CA PHE A 65 -12.65 -6.09 -3.36
C PHE A 65 -11.15 -6.34 -3.53
N GLY A 66 -10.66 -7.46 -3.00
CA GLY A 66 -9.23 -7.71 -2.85
C GLY A 66 -8.46 -6.64 -2.06
N SER A 67 -7.17 -6.53 -2.31
CA SER A 67 -6.24 -5.60 -1.66
C SER A 67 -6.20 -4.20 -2.28
N VAL A 68 -6.68 -4.02 -3.53
CA VAL A 68 -6.49 -2.80 -4.33
C VAL A 68 -7.79 -2.25 -4.93
N GLY A 69 -8.96 -2.80 -4.56
CA GLY A 69 -10.24 -2.34 -5.09
C GLY A 69 -10.75 -1.03 -4.47
N PRO A 70 -11.69 -0.34 -5.15
CA PRO A 70 -12.40 0.80 -4.57
C PRO A 70 -13.09 0.42 -3.24
N LYS A 71 -13.36 1.40 -2.38
CA LYS A 71 -14.08 1.24 -1.10
C LYS A 71 -15.34 2.09 -1.09
N SER A 72 -16.30 1.77 -0.23
CA SER A 72 -17.57 2.52 -0.08
C SER A 72 -18.32 2.67 -1.41
N ILE A 73 -18.85 1.56 -1.93
CA ILE A 73 -19.40 1.46 -3.28
C ILE A 73 -20.89 1.19 -3.22
N LEU A 74 -21.66 1.95 -3.98
CA LEU A 74 -23.06 1.63 -4.30
C LEU A 74 -23.14 1.10 -5.74
N ASP A 75 -23.67 -0.11 -5.90
CA ASP A 75 -24.01 -0.74 -7.17
C ASP A 75 -25.39 -1.39 -7.14
N CYS A 76 -25.86 -1.83 -8.31
CA CYS A 76 -27.13 -2.52 -8.49
C CYS A 76 -26.93 -3.80 -9.28
N ARG A 77 -27.60 -4.89 -8.85
CA ARG A 77 -27.58 -6.20 -9.51
C ARG A 77 -29.01 -6.67 -9.80
N ILE A 78 -29.22 -7.27 -10.95
CA ILE A 78 -30.53 -7.75 -11.42
C ILE A 78 -30.45 -9.26 -11.64
N TRP A 79 -31.48 -9.97 -11.21
CA TRP A 79 -31.64 -11.41 -11.42
C TRP A 79 -32.92 -11.65 -12.21
N LEU A 80 -32.82 -12.10 -13.46
CA LEU A 80 -33.95 -12.23 -14.39
C LEU A 80 -34.71 -13.56 -14.24
N GLU A 81 -34.04 -14.62 -13.81
CA GLU A 81 -34.66 -15.91 -13.51
C GLU A 81 -34.56 -16.28 -12.03
N LYS A 82 -35.53 -17.09 -11.58
CA LYS A 82 -35.42 -17.79 -10.28
C LYS A 82 -34.53 -19.03 -10.35
N ASN A 83 -34.17 -19.52 -11.54
CA ASN A 83 -33.56 -20.84 -11.75
C ASN A 83 -32.06 -20.81 -12.11
N GLU A 84 -31.51 -19.74 -12.70
CA GLU A 84 -30.06 -19.53 -12.77
C GLU A 84 -29.55 -18.79 -11.51
N GLU A 85 -29.46 -19.52 -10.40
CA GLU A 85 -29.19 -18.98 -9.04
C GLU A 85 -27.84 -18.27 -8.88
N HIS A 86 -26.93 -18.36 -9.86
CA HIS A 86 -25.56 -17.88 -9.70
C HIS A 86 -25.25 -16.63 -10.54
N LEU A 87 -25.95 -16.40 -11.66
CA LEU A 87 -25.66 -15.29 -12.57
C LEU A 87 -26.58 -14.10 -12.29
N CYS A 88 -25.95 -12.96 -12.01
CA CYS A 88 -26.60 -11.67 -11.84
C CYS A 88 -26.01 -10.67 -12.83
N PHE A 89 -26.87 -9.77 -13.29
CA PHE A 89 -26.48 -8.72 -14.22
C PHE A 89 -26.16 -7.45 -13.45
N SER A 90 -25.05 -6.80 -13.77
CA SER A 90 -24.97 -5.37 -13.51
C SER A 90 -25.94 -4.63 -14.44
N LEU A 91 -26.30 -3.40 -14.08
CA LEU A 91 -27.19 -2.61 -14.93
C LEU A 91 -26.60 -2.42 -16.34
N TYR A 92 -25.27 -2.31 -16.46
CA TYR A 92 -24.55 -2.16 -17.73
C TYR A 92 -24.71 -3.37 -18.66
N ASP A 93 -24.80 -4.57 -18.10
CA ASP A 93 -24.92 -5.82 -18.85
C ASP A 93 -26.29 -5.90 -19.56
N LEU A 94 -27.34 -5.32 -18.97
CA LEU A 94 -28.69 -5.30 -19.55
C LEU A 94 -29.00 -4.07 -20.40
N MET A 95 -28.14 -3.05 -20.42
CA MET A 95 -28.39 -1.82 -21.18
C MET A 95 -28.63 -2.07 -22.67
N PHE A 96 -28.12 -3.15 -23.27
CA PHE A 96 -28.38 -3.44 -24.69
C PHE A 96 -29.84 -3.82 -24.99
N LEU A 97 -30.58 -4.30 -23.99
CA LEU A 97 -32.01 -4.62 -24.10
C LEU A 97 -32.92 -3.55 -23.50
N ILE A 98 -32.41 -2.78 -22.54
CA ILE A 98 -33.15 -1.73 -21.85
C ILE A 98 -33.06 -0.40 -22.59
N ASP A 99 -31.84 0.11 -22.81
CA ASP A 99 -31.57 1.40 -23.45
C ASP A 99 -30.14 1.43 -24.01
N GLN A 100 -29.99 1.06 -25.29
CA GLN A 100 -28.69 0.78 -25.91
C GLN A 100 -27.73 1.98 -25.94
N ASN A 101 -28.27 3.21 -25.91
CA ASN A 101 -27.50 4.46 -25.99
C ASN A 101 -27.26 5.10 -24.61
N ASN A 102 -27.58 4.38 -23.53
CA ASN A 102 -27.41 4.86 -22.18
C ASN A 102 -26.04 4.46 -21.61
N PHE A 103 -25.19 5.46 -21.42
CA PHE A 103 -23.86 5.35 -20.83
C PHE A 103 -23.77 6.11 -19.50
N LYS A 104 -24.90 6.34 -18.82
CA LYS A 104 -24.90 6.95 -17.49
C LYS A 104 -24.18 6.08 -16.48
N CYS A 105 -23.74 6.70 -15.39
CA CYS A 105 -23.05 6.04 -14.31
C CYS A 105 -24.03 5.41 -13.31
N TYR A 106 -23.90 4.10 -13.11
CA TYR A 106 -24.65 3.30 -12.14
C TYR A 106 -23.74 2.62 -11.10
N PHE A 107 -22.48 3.06 -11.04
CA PHE A 107 -21.46 2.55 -10.12
C PHE A 107 -20.83 3.72 -9.37
N PHE A 108 -21.14 3.85 -8.08
CA PHE A 108 -20.73 4.99 -7.27
C PHE A 108 -19.73 4.56 -6.19
N PRO A 109 -18.42 4.62 -6.45
CA PRO A 109 -17.39 4.29 -5.46
C PRO A 109 -17.07 5.48 -4.55
N PHE A 110 -16.32 5.21 -3.48
CA PHE A 110 -15.77 6.22 -2.57
C PHE A 110 -16.79 7.20 -1.97
N ILE A 111 -17.99 6.71 -1.65
CA ILE A 111 -19.04 7.52 -1.03
C ILE A 111 -18.59 7.93 0.38
N GLU A 112 -18.35 9.23 0.56
CA GLU A 112 -17.65 9.76 1.73
C GLU A 112 -18.58 10.24 2.86
N THR A 113 -19.86 10.47 2.56
CA THR A 113 -20.85 10.98 3.54
C THR A 113 -22.25 10.41 3.33
N PRO A 114 -23.13 10.43 4.37
CA PRO A 114 -24.53 10.03 4.23
C PRO A 114 -25.29 10.89 3.21
N LYS A 115 -24.98 12.20 3.14
CA LYS A 115 -25.56 13.09 2.13
C LYS A 115 -25.20 12.67 0.70
N LYS A 116 -23.94 12.24 0.48
CA LYS A 116 -23.53 11.71 -0.83
C LYS A 116 -24.25 10.40 -1.12
N MET A 117 -24.30 9.47 -0.16
CA MET A 117 -25.04 8.20 -0.31
C MET A 117 -26.49 8.45 -0.75
N ASN A 118 -27.19 9.38 -0.09
CA ASN A 118 -28.54 9.76 -0.45
C ASN A 118 -28.67 10.15 -1.93
N ARG A 119 -27.80 11.05 -2.40
CA ARG A 119 -27.86 11.56 -3.77
C ARG A 119 -27.45 10.53 -4.81
N CYS A 120 -26.45 9.70 -4.54
CA CYS A 120 -26.08 8.59 -5.42
C CYS A 120 -27.21 7.57 -5.52
N PHE A 121 -27.85 7.25 -4.39
CA PHE A 121 -28.98 6.34 -4.37
C PHE A 121 -30.18 6.92 -5.13
N GLU A 122 -30.51 8.20 -4.92
CA GLU A 122 -31.60 8.87 -5.64
C GLU A 122 -31.37 8.88 -7.15
N ALA A 123 -30.15 9.20 -7.61
CA ALA A 123 -29.81 9.16 -9.03
C ALA A 123 -29.95 7.74 -9.63
N LEU A 124 -29.45 6.73 -8.93
CA LEU A 124 -29.60 5.33 -9.35
C LEU A 124 -31.08 4.88 -9.36
N ALA A 125 -31.83 5.25 -8.32
CA ALA A 125 -33.23 4.89 -8.17
C ALA A 125 -34.11 5.56 -9.24
N GLU A 126 -33.87 6.83 -9.57
CA GLU A 126 -34.63 7.55 -10.60
C GLU A 126 -34.60 6.83 -11.96
N ASP A 127 -33.41 6.45 -12.42
CA ASP A 127 -33.28 5.71 -13.68
C ASP A 127 -33.85 4.28 -13.56
N LEU A 128 -33.64 3.59 -12.43
CA LEU A 128 -34.21 2.25 -12.21
C LEU A 128 -35.75 2.24 -12.24
N ARG A 129 -36.43 3.28 -11.74
CA ARG A 129 -37.90 3.39 -11.84
C ARG A 129 -38.36 3.37 -13.30
N LEU A 130 -37.60 3.99 -14.19
CA LEU A 130 -37.88 4.00 -15.62
C LEU A 130 -37.59 2.65 -16.28
N PHE A 131 -36.60 1.91 -15.76
CA PHE A 131 -36.19 0.63 -16.33
C PHE A 131 -37.01 -0.57 -15.85
N ILE A 132 -37.64 -0.51 -14.66
CA ILE A 132 -38.42 -1.61 -14.08
C ILE A 132 -39.44 -2.23 -15.07
N PRO A 133 -40.25 -1.45 -15.81
CA PRO A 133 -41.19 -2.03 -16.77
C PRO A 133 -40.48 -2.88 -17.84
N ARG A 134 -39.39 -2.36 -18.41
CA ARG A 134 -38.63 -3.06 -19.44
C ARG A 134 -37.89 -4.28 -18.90
N ILE A 135 -37.36 -4.21 -17.68
CA ILE A 135 -36.76 -5.37 -16.98
C ILE A 135 -37.82 -6.44 -16.76
N THR A 136 -39.05 -6.06 -16.40
CA THR A 136 -40.16 -6.99 -16.23
C THR A 136 -40.51 -7.69 -17.54
N GLU A 137 -40.59 -6.96 -18.66
CA GLU A 137 -40.82 -7.54 -19.99
C GLU A 137 -39.73 -8.54 -20.37
N ILE A 138 -38.45 -8.20 -20.15
CA ILE A 138 -37.31 -9.09 -20.42
C ILE A 138 -37.41 -10.36 -19.57
N ALA A 139 -37.70 -10.21 -18.27
CA ALA A 139 -37.78 -11.33 -17.33
C ALA A 139 -38.99 -12.26 -17.58
N GLN A 140 -40.08 -11.73 -18.18
CA GLN A 140 -41.26 -12.52 -18.56
C GLN A 140 -41.13 -13.17 -19.94
N ASN A 141 -40.14 -12.77 -20.73
CA ASN A 141 -39.90 -13.29 -22.07
C ASN A 141 -38.69 -14.23 -22.05
N GLU A 142 -38.94 -15.53 -22.15
CA GLU A 142 -37.92 -16.58 -22.13
C GLU A 142 -36.82 -16.38 -23.19
N GLU A 143 -37.18 -15.95 -24.41
CA GLU A 143 -36.22 -15.69 -25.48
C GLU A 143 -35.29 -14.51 -25.14
N GLN A 144 -35.82 -13.43 -24.56
CA GLN A 144 -35.01 -12.27 -24.17
C GLN A 144 -34.15 -12.55 -22.93
N SER A 145 -34.69 -13.29 -21.95
CA SER A 145 -33.94 -13.75 -20.79
C SER A 145 -32.77 -14.62 -21.22
N GLN A 146 -33.02 -15.63 -22.07
CA GLN A 146 -31.98 -16.51 -22.59
C GLN A 146 -30.94 -15.74 -23.41
N LEU A 147 -31.35 -14.76 -24.22
CA LEU A 147 -30.43 -13.88 -24.94
C LEU A 147 -29.53 -13.11 -23.97
N ALA A 148 -30.09 -12.54 -22.89
CA ALA A 148 -29.33 -11.82 -21.88
C ALA A 148 -28.28 -12.72 -21.22
N TYR A 149 -28.67 -13.91 -20.77
CA TYR A 149 -27.75 -14.87 -20.16
C TYR A 149 -26.68 -15.36 -21.13
N ASN A 150 -27.03 -15.65 -22.38
CA ASN A 150 -26.06 -16.06 -23.41
C ASN A 150 -25.02 -14.97 -23.67
N VAL A 151 -25.44 -13.70 -23.76
CA VAL A 151 -24.52 -12.56 -23.93
C VAL A 151 -23.59 -12.44 -22.72
N LEU A 152 -24.12 -12.53 -21.49
CA LEU A 152 -23.32 -12.45 -20.28
C LEU A 152 -22.30 -13.60 -20.19
N LYS A 153 -22.71 -14.85 -20.45
CA LYS A 153 -21.83 -16.02 -20.46
C LYS A 153 -20.72 -15.86 -21.50
N THR A 154 -21.07 -15.42 -22.72
CA THR A 154 -20.09 -15.15 -23.79
C THR A 154 -19.09 -14.08 -23.38
N ASP A 155 -19.55 -13.00 -22.73
CA ASP A 155 -18.67 -11.92 -22.26
C ASP A 155 -17.71 -12.44 -21.18
N ILE A 156 -18.21 -13.19 -20.19
CA ILE A 156 -17.41 -13.84 -19.13
C ILE A 156 -16.35 -14.77 -19.74
N GLU A 157 -16.73 -15.65 -20.67
CA GLU A 157 -15.80 -16.57 -21.34
C GLU A 157 -14.73 -15.83 -22.15
N THR A 158 -15.09 -14.70 -22.74
CA THR A 158 -14.18 -13.89 -23.56
C THR A 158 -13.15 -13.15 -22.72
N VAL A 159 -13.56 -12.57 -21.59
CA VAL A 159 -12.72 -11.65 -20.80
C VAL A 159 -12.05 -12.29 -19.58
N PHE A 160 -12.59 -13.40 -19.08
CA PHE A 160 -12.18 -13.99 -17.81
C PHE A 160 -11.70 -15.44 -17.96
N ASP A 161 -12.60 -16.38 -18.27
CA ASP A 161 -12.25 -17.80 -18.40
C ASP A 161 -13.13 -18.51 -19.44
N LYS A 162 -12.52 -18.90 -20.55
CA LYS A 162 -13.15 -19.54 -21.72
C LYS A 162 -13.82 -20.88 -21.44
N ASN A 163 -13.52 -21.51 -20.32
CA ASN A 163 -14.05 -22.82 -19.96
C ASN A 163 -14.91 -22.77 -18.69
N MET A 164 -15.21 -21.58 -18.18
CA MET A 164 -15.88 -21.42 -16.88
C MET A 164 -17.24 -22.11 -16.77
N PHE A 165 -17.98 -22.22 -17.88
CA PHE A 165 -19.29 -22.88 -17.92
C PHE A 165 -19.25 -24.31 -18.47
N LYS A 166 -18.05 -24.83 -18.78
CA LYS A 166 -17.91 -26.22 -19.25
C LYS A 166 -17.78 -27.14 -18.04
N PRO A 167 -18.44 -28.31 -18.06
CA PRO A 167 -18.27 -29.29 -17.00
C PRO A 167 -16.82 -29.76 -16.92
N ASP A 168 -16.26 -29.75 -15.71
CA ASP A 168 -14.95 -30.31 -15.42
C ASP A 168 -15.13 -31.75 -14.91
N ASN A 169 -14.89 -32.71 -15.79
CA ASN A 169 -15.11 -34.12 -15.48
C ASN A 169 -14.07 -34.70 -14.51
N ASP A 170 -13.00 -33.95 -14.20
CA ASP A 170 -11.94 -34.37 -13.29
C ASP A 170 -12.23 -33.97 -11.82
N LEU A 171 -13.27 -33.17 -11.57
CA LEU A 171 -13.69 -32.73 -10.24
C LEU A 171 -15.00 -33.41 -9.82
N ASP A 172 -15.13 -33.69 -8.52
CA ASP A 172 -16.43 -34.03 -7.94
C ASP A 172 -17.36 -32.79 -7.97
N GLN A 173 -18.67 -33.04 -7.95
CA GLN A 173 -19.69 -31.99 -8.11
C GLN A 173 -19.56 -30.85 -7.08
N ASP A 174 -19.31 -31.17 -5.81
CA ASP A 174 -19.21 -30.16 -4.75
C ASP A 174 -17.99 -29.25 -4.97
N THR A 175 -16.85 -29.85 -5.37
CA THR A 175 -15.65 -29.10 -5.73
C THR A 175 -15.86 -28.25 -6.98
N ALA A 176 -16.52 -28.80 -8.01
CA ALA A 176 -16.83 -28.08 -9.23
C ALA A 176 -17.72 -26.85 -8.96
N ASP A 177 -18.76 -27.01 -8.14
CA ASP A 177 -19.67 -25.92 -7.75
C ASP A 177 -18.94 -24.84 -6.94
N TYR A 178 -18.06 -25.24 -6.02
CA TYR A 178 -17.23 -24.30 -5.26
C TYR A 178 -16.27 -23.50 -6.15
N VAL A 179 -15.59 -24.17 -7.09
CA VAL A 179 -14.67 -23.55 -8.04
C VAL A 179 -15.42 -22.58 -8.97
N PHE A 180 -16.58 -23.00 -9.47
CA PHE A 180 -17.45 -22.17 -10.30
C PHE A 180 -17.88 -20.89 -9.55
N ALA A 181 -18.45 -21.04 -8.36
CA ALA A 181 -18.89 -19.91 -7.53
C ALA A 181 -17.74 -18.96 -7.18
N THR A 182 -16.56 -19.50 -6.86
CA THR A 182 -15.37 -18.70 -6.55
C THR A 182 -14.87 -17.92 -7.76
N SER A 183 -14.83 -18.57 -8.93
CA SER A 183 -14.42 -17.95 -10.19
C SER A 183 -15.39 -16.85 -10.62
N LEU A 184 -16.68 -17.09 -10.45
CA LEU A 184 -17.73 -16.12 -10.74
C LEU A 184 -17.66 -14.89 -9.84
N ASN A 185 -17.44 -15.10 -8.55
CA ASN A 185 -17.23 -13.98 -7.64
C ASN A 185 -15.98 -13.16 -8.03
N ARG A 186 -14.89 -13.81 -8.46
CA ARG A 186 -13.69 -13.11 -8.95
C ARG A 186 -13.97 -12.32 -10.23
N TYR A 187 -14.79 -12.84 -11.15
CA TYR A 187 -15.24 -12.10 -12.32
C TYR A 187 -15.97 -10.82 -11.92
N TYR A 188 -16.97 -10.88 -11.03
CA TYR A 188 -17.67 -9.68 -10.58
C TYR A 188 -16.76 -8.69 -9.84
N GLU A 189 -15.81 -9.17 -9.03
CA GLU A 189 -14.79 -8.30 -8.43
C GLU A 189 -13.93 -7.61 -9.50
N TRP A 190 -13.56 -8.32 -10.57
CA TRP A 190 -12.83 -7.76 -11.70
C TRP A 190 -13.63 -6.71 -12.48
N VAL A 191 -14.93 -6.94 -12.74
CA VAL A 191 -15.82 -5.96 -13.38
C VAL A 191 -15.85 -4.65 -12.59
N LYS A 192 -15.94 -4.72 -11.25
CA LYS A 192 -15.90 -3.51 -10.39
C LYS A 192 -14.57 -2.77 -10.47
N LEU A 193 -13.45 -3.47 -10.68
CA LEU A 193 -12.15 -2.83 -10.95
C LEU A 193 -12.13 -2.13 -12.32
N ARG A 194 -12.78 -2.69 -13.34
CA ARG A 194 -12.93 -2.05 -14.66
C ARG A 194 -13.74 -0.75 -14.56
N LEU A 195 -14.85 -0.78 -13.84
CA LEU A 195 -15.70 0.37 -13.53
C LEU A 195 -15.06 1.35 -12.53
N ALA A 196 -13.91 1.01 -11.95
CA ALA A 196 -13.08 1.91 -11.16
C ALA A 196 -11.71 2.19 -11.82
N SER A 197 -11.61 1.99 -13.13
CA SER A 197 -10.36 2.20 -13.87
C SER A 197 -10.12 3.67 -14.22
N LYS A 198 -8.87 3.99 -14.57
CA LYS A 198 -8.52 5.31 -15.13
C LYS A 198 -9.22 5.58 -16.48
N CYS A 199 -9.54 4.55 -17.27
CA CYS A 199 -10.28 4.78 -18.51
C CYS A 199 -11.68 5.33 -18.20
N TYR A 200 -12.40 4.64 -17.29
CA TYR A 200 -13.75 5.02 -16.92
C TYR A 200 -13.80 6.36 -16.19
N ALA A 201 -12.83 6.65 -15.31
CA ALA A 201 -12.72 7.95 -14.66
C ALA A 201 -12.57 9.12 -15.64
N GLU A 202 -11.78 8.96 -16.71
CA GLU A 202 -11.64 10.01 -17.73
C GLU A 202 -12.90 10.14 -18.59
N PHE A 203 -13.67 9.07 -18.80
CA PHE A 203 -14.98 9.13 -19.46
C PHE A 203 -15.97 9.94 -18.62
N LEU A 204 -16.09 9.66 -17.32
CA LEU A 204 -16.99 10.38 -16.41
C LEU A 204 -16.62 11.86 -16.25
N ASP A 205 -15.34 12.21 -16.42
CA ASP A 205 -14.85 13.59 -16.43
C ASP A 205 -15.08 14.32 -17.77
N GLY A 206 -15.60 13.63 -18.79
CA GLY A 206 -15.79 14.16 -20.14
C GLY A 206 -14.50 14.28 -20.95
N ASN A 207 -13.40 13.64 -20.53
CA ASN A 207 -12.11 13.65 -21.21
C ASN A 207 -11.99 12.46 -22.17
N TYR A 208 -12.82 12.46 -23.22
CA TYR A 208 -12.97 11.33 -24.13
C TYR A 208 -11.68 10.96 -24.88
N VAL A 209 -10.86 11.93 -25.27
CA VAL A 209 -9.57 11.67 -25.94
C VAL A 209 -8.67 10.77 -25.09
N LYS A 210 -8.51 11.10 -23.80
CA LYS A 210 -7.70 10.26 -22.90
C LYS A 210 -8.38 8.96 -22.56
N SER A 211 -9.71 8.95 -22.45
CA SER A 211 -10.47 7.72 -22.19
C SER A 211 -10.30 6.72 -23.34
N ILE A 212 -10.52 7.13 -24.59
CA ILE A 212 -10.32 6.34 -25.81
C ILE A 212 -8.90 5.74 -25.84
N GLN A 213 -7.87 6.57 -25.70
CA GLN A 213 -6.46 6.13 -25.70
C GLN A 213 -6.15 5.07 -24.62
N ARG A 214 -6.86 5.10 -23.48
CA ARG A 214 -6.68 4.13 -22.40
C ARG A 214 -7.45 2.84 -22.67
N CYS A 215 -8.70 2.94 -23.11
CA CYS A 215 -9.54 1.79 -23.38
C CYS A 215 -9.06 0.97 -24.59
N GLU A 216 -8.46 1.61 -25.60
CA GLU A 216 -7.84 0.90 -26.73
C GLU A 216 -6.64 0.02 -26.32
N LYS A 217 -5.97 0.33 -25.21
CA LYS A 217 -4.84 -0.45 -24.68
C LYS A 217 -5.28 -1.70 -23.91
N TYR A 218 -6.57 -1.85 -23.63
CA TYR A 218 -7.07 -3.05 -22.97
C TYR A 218 -7.03 -4.25 -23.92
N LYS A 219 -6.37 -5.33 -23.49
CA LYS A 219 -6.28 -6.59 -24.27
C LYS A 219 -7.65 -7.23 -24.48
N THR A 220 -8.46 -7.22 -23.42
CA THR A 220 -9.85 -7.68 -23.41
C THR A 220 -10.74 -6.56 -22.88
N ARG A 221 -11.96 -6.49 -23.39
CA ARG A 221 -12.97 -5.48 -23.05
C ARG A 221 -14.31 -6.18 -22.85
N LEU A 222 -15.08 -5.68 -21.89
CA LEU A 222 -16.48 -6.06 -21.71
C LEU A 222 -17.29 -5.57 -22.91
N ALA A 223 -18.40 -6.25 -23.23
CA ALA A 223 -19.34 -5.81 -24.25
C ALA A 223 -19.83 -4.36 -24.03
N TYR A 224 -20.02 -3.95 -22.77
CA TYR A 224 -20.31 -2.55 -22.42
C TYR A 224 -19.18 -1.60 -22.80
N GLU A 225 -17.92 -1.96 -22.56
CA GLU A 225 -16.76 -1.11 -22.85
C GLU A 225 -16.53 -0.94 -24.35
N ASP A 226 -16.81 -1.95 -25.17
CA ASP A 226 -16.76 -1.83 -26.63
C ASP A 226 -17.85 -0.87 -27.14
N ARG A 227 -19.07 -0.97 -26.61
CA ARG A 227 -20.15 0.00 -26.93
C ARG A 227 -19.80 1.41 -26.47
N LEU A 228 -19.24 1.56 -25.27
CA LEU A 228 -18.80 2.84 -24.73
C LEU A 228 -17.68 3.45 -25.60
N LEU A 229 -16.72 2.65 -26.04
CA LEU A 229 -15.63 3.09 -26.92
C LEU A 229 -16.18 3.57 -28.27
N ALA A 230 -17.11 2.81 -28.87
CA ALA A 230 -17.78 3.21 -30.11
C ALA A 230 -18.55 4.53 -29.95
N PHE A 231 -19.28 4.67 -28.85
CA PHE A 231 -19.98 5.91 -28.50
C PHE A 231 -19.03 7.10 -28.33
N MET A 232 -17.95 6.96 -27.57
CA MET A 232 -16.98 8.05 -27.38
C MET A 232 -16.34 8.49 -28.71
N LYS A 233 -16.14 7.56 -29.65
CA LYS A 233 -15.60 7.85 -30.99
C LYS A 233 -16.60 8.51 -31.92
N SER A 234 -17.91 8.30 -31.70
CA SER A 234 -18.96 8.91 -32.53
C SER A 234 -19.31 10.34 -32.08
N LEU A 235 -18.90 10.75 -30.89
CA LEU A 235 -19.09 12.11 -30.41
C LEU A 235 -18.32 13.12 -31.27
N PRO A 236 -18.92 14.27 -31.63
CA PRO A 236 -18.21 15.34 -32.30
C PRO A 236 -17.11 15.91 -31.38
N GLU A 237 -16.10 16.54 -31.98
CA GLU A 237 -15.03 17.17 -31.22
C GLU A 237 -15.60 18.23 -30.25
N GLY A 238 -15.27 18.11 -28.96
CA GLY A 238 -15.82 18.96 -27.90
C GLY A 238 -17.26 18.63 -27.48
N GLY A 239 -17.90 17.63 -28.08
CA GLY A 239 -19.18 17.09 -27.62
C GLY A 239 -19.10 16.64 -26.17
N LYS A 240 -20.21 16.77 -25.43
CA LYS A 240 -20.31 16.37 -24.03
C LYS A 240 -21.49 15.43 -23.85
N TYR A 241 -21.30 14.45 -22.98
CA TYR A 241 -22.33 13.52 -22.54
C TYR A 241 -22.42 13.56 -21.02
N ASP A 242 -23.61 13.83 -20.50
CA ASP A 242 -23.88 13.94 -19.07
C ASP A 242 -24.02 12.55 -18.44
N ALA A 243 -22.91 11.81 -18.36
CA ALA A 243 -22.88 10.47 -17.77
C ALA A 243 -23.19 10.48 -16.27
N VAL A 244 -22.77 11.53 -15.56
CA VAL A 244 -22.94 11.67 -14.12
C VAL A 244 -22.88 13.14 -13.72
N ALA A 245 -23.68 13.54 -12.73
CA ALA A 245 -23.58 14.88 -12.16
C ALA A 245 -22.18 15.09 -11.56
N PRO A 246 -21.50 16.24 -11.80
CA PRO A 246 -20.12 16.47 -11.36
C PRO A 246 -19.90 16.27 -9.86
N ASP A 247 -20.92 16.55 -9.04
CA ASP A 247 -20.81 16.36 -7.60
C ASP A 247 -20.95 14.89 -7.16
N LEU A 248 -21.49 14.00 -7.99
CA LEU A 248 -21.57 12.55 -7.74
C LEU A 248 -20.37 11.79 -8.31
N ASN A 249 -19.58 12.41 -9.19
CA ASN A 249 -18.35 11.83 -9.71
C ASN A 249 -17.20 11.91 -8.68
N THR A 250 -17.06 10.86 -7.88
CA THR A 250 -16.04 10.70 -6.85
C THR A 250 -14.84 9.87 -7.32
N LEU A 251 -14.91 9.26 -8.51
CA LEU A 251 -14.00 8.19 -8.92
C LEU A 251 -12.55 8.69 -9.02
N ARG A 252 -12.31 9.81 -9.71
CA ARG A 252 -10.96 10.35 -9.88
C ARG A 252 -10.31 10.79 -8.57
N ASP A 253 -11.04 11.52 -7.74
CA ASP A 253 -10.56 11.98 -6.45
C ASP A 253 -10.31 10.80 -5.49
N GLY A 254 -11.23 9.83 -5.48
CA GLY A 254 -11.10 8.62 -4.68
C GLY A 254 -9.91 7.75 -5.09
N LEU A 255 -9.66 7.56 -6.40
CA LEU A 255 -8.47 6.86 -6.91
C LEU A 255 -7.17 7.60 -6.52
N LYS A 256 -7.17 8.94 -6.57
CA LYS A 256 -6.00 9.73 -6.15
C LYS A 256 -5.71 9.59 -4.66
N ILE A 257 -6.74 9.42 -3.84
CA ILE A 257 -6.59 9.22 -2.40
C ILE A 257 -6.21 7.77 -2.09
N GLN A 258 -6.82 6.79 -2.76
CA GLN A 258 -6.52 5.37 -2.61
C GLN A 258 -5.05 5.06 -2.96
N THR A 259 -4.50 5.70 -3.99
CA THR A 259 -3.08 5.59 -4.34
C THR A 259 -2.13 6.31 -3.37
N GLY A 260 -2.65 6.99 -2.35
CA GLY A 260 -1.87 7.72 -1.34
C GLY A 260 -1.27 9.03 -1.86
N ALA A 261 -1.37 9.34 -3.16
CA ALA A 261 -0.77 10.52 -3.78
C ALA A 261 -1.24 11.83 -3.14
N SER A 262 -2.51 11.90 -2.73
CA SER A 262 -3.06 13.05 -2.01
C SER A 262 -2.60 13.15 -0.55
N GLU A 263 -2.11 12.08 0.07
CA GLU A 263 -1.65 12.09 1.47
C GLU A 263 -0.13 12.30 1.60
N LEU A 264 0.63 12.08 0.52
CA LEU A 264 2.10 12.20 0.50
C LEU A 264 2.63 13.51 1.13
N PRO A 265 2.11 14.71 0.82
CA PRO A 265 2.61 15.94 1.45
C PRO A 265 2.49 15.93 2.98
N ALA A 266 1.36 15.44 3.52
CA ALA A 266 1.15 15.33 4.97
C ALA A 266 1.99 14.23 5.59
N PHE A 267 2.23 13.15 4.86
CA PHE A 267 3.13 12.09 5.27
C PHE A 267 4.58 12.59 5.37
N PHE A 268 5.10 13.24 4.34
CA PHE A 268 6.46 13.80 4.34
C PHE A 268 6.64 14.86 5.42
N ALA A 269 5.66 15.75 5.59
CA ALA A 269 5.70 16.72 6.69
C ALA A 269 5.72 16.04 8.07
N ALA A 270 4.93 14.97 8.28
CA ALA A 270 5.00 14.19 9.53
C ALA A 270 6.37 13.57 9.73
N TRP A 271 6.93 13.01 8.66
CA TRP A 271 8.20 12.33 8.68
C TRP A 271 9.34 13.28 9.06
N PHE A 272 9.43 14.44 8.40
CA PHE A 272 10.44 15.46 8.75
C PHE A 272 10.28 15.99 10.17
N LEU A 273 9.04 16.24 10.62
CA LEU A 273 8.78 16.70 11.98
C LEU A 273 9.16 15.66 13.06
N LEU A 274 9.11 14.37 12.72
CA LEU A 274 9.44 13.27 13.63
C LEU A 274 10.91 12.84 13.58
N ALA A 275 11.54 12.92 12.41
CA ALA A 275 12.91 12.43 12.21
C ALA A 275 13.92 13.13 13.10
N LEU A 276 13.83 14.47 13.24
CA LEU A 276 14.75 15.25 14.07
C LEU A 276 14.71 14.87 15.56
N PRO A 277 13.56 14.90 16.26
CA PRO A 277 13.51 14.52 17.67
C PRO A 277 13.85 13.04 17.88
N LEU A 278 13.48 12.14 16.95
CA LEU A 278 13.87 10.74 17.05
C LEU A 278 15.37 10.55 16.90
N THR A 279 16.03 11.29 16.01
CA THR A 279 17.48 11.26 15.87
C THR A 279 18.14 11.61 17.21
N LEU A 280 17.68 12.66 17.90
CA LEU A 280 18.23 13.04 19.20
C LEU A 280 18.04 11.93 20.25
N ILE A 281 16.88 11.27 20.26
CA ILE A 281 16.60 10.15 21.18
C ILE A 281 17.56 8.99 20.90
N PHE A 282 17.65 8.54 19.65
CA PHE A 282 18.52 7.42 19.32
C PHE A 282 20.01 7.78 19.46
N LEU A 283 20.40 9.04 19.24
CA LEU A 283 21.76 9.50 19.47
C LEU A 283 22.11 9.44 20.97
N GLY A 284 21.18 9.86 21.83
CA GLY A 284 21.31 9.72 23.28
C GLY A 284 21.42 8.26 23.71
N LEU A 285 20.61 7.36 23.12
CA LEU A 285 20.72 5.93 23.36
C LEU A 285 22.07 5.37 22.89
N TYR A 286 22.52 5.74 21.69
CA TYR A 286 23.81 5.31 21.16
C TYR A 286 24.95 5.66 22.12
N TYR A 287 25.07 6.91 22.54
CA TYR A 287 26.13 7.33 23.46
C TYR A 287 25.98 6.73 24.86
N LEU A 288 24.75 6.48 25.33
CA LEU A 288 24.51 5.77 26.59
C LEU A 288 25.05 4.34 26.53
N PHE A 289 24.76 3.61 25.45
CA PHE A 289 25.24 2.24 25.29
C PHE A 289 26.75 2.17 25.02
N LEU A 290 27.29 3.11 24.25
CA LEU A 290 28.73 3.25 24.06
C LEU A 290 29.46 3.51 25.38
N PHE A 291 28.88 4.34 26.27
CA PHE A 291 29.44 4.57 27.60
C PHE A 291 29.41 3.29 28.45
N ILE A 292 28.36 2.47 28.34
CA ILE A 292 28.27 1.19 29.03
C ILE A 292 29.29 0.18 28.49
N SER A 293 29.50 0.11 27.18
CA SER A 293 30.43 -0.84 26.56
C SER A 293 31.89 -0.43 26.72
N SER A 294 32.19 0.86 26.56
CA SER A 294 33.54 1.38 26.30
C SER A 294 33.91 2.55 27.21
N GLY A 295 33.15 2.83 28.28
CA GLY A 295 33.32 4.02 29.12
C GLY A 295 34.64 4.13 29.89
N ASN A 296 35.39 3.03 30.03
CA ASN A 296 36.73 3.03 30.64
C ASN A 296 37.88 3.03 29.61
N ALA A 297 37.57 3.09 28.31
CA ALA A 297 38.59 3.13 27.27
C ALA A 297 39.31 4.49 27.26
N GLU A 298 40.61 4.49 26.95
CA GLU A 298 41.37 5.72 26.66
C GLU A 298 40.85 6.37 25.36
N TYR A 299 40.37 5.55 24.42
CA TYR A 299 39.73 5.97 23.18
C TYR A 299 38.82 4.88 22.62
N SER A 300 37.72 5.25 21.98
CA SER A 300 36.85 4.32 21.23
C SER A 300 36.46 4.96 19.89
N THR A 301 36.47 4.15 18.82
CA THR A 301 35.99 4.57 17.49
C THR A 301 34.54 5.07 17.53
N GLY A 302 33.71 4.50 18.41
CA GLY A 302 32.29 4.87 18.52
C GLY A 302 32.06 6.31 18.99
N LEU A 303 33.06 6.95 19.61
CA LEU A 303 32.94 8.36 20.01
C LEU A 303 32.89 9.32 18.81
N ALA A 304 33.42 8.89 17.67
CA ALA A 304 33.49 9.71 16.48
C ALA A 304 32.10 9.96 15.90
N LEU A 305 31.83 11.21 15.51
CA LEU A 305 30.48 11.63 15.09
C LEU A 305 29.99 10.84 13.88
N TYR A 306 30.86 10.53 12.91
CA TYR A 306 30.48 9.80 11.70
C TYR A 306 29.95 8.39 12.00
N ASN A 307 30.46 7.72 13.04
CA ASN A 307 29.93 6.43 13.50
C ASN A 307 28.56 6.57 14.18
N ALA A 308 28.34 7.69 14.89
CA ALA A 308 27.04 8.01 15.45
C ALA A 308 25.99 8.40 14.38
N LEU A 309 26.40 8.82 13.17
CA LEU A 309 25.45 9.17 12.08
C LEU A 309 24.63 7.96 11.59
N TYR A 310 25.11 6.72 11.77
CA TYR A 310 24.34 5.53 11.42
C TYR A 310 23.01 5.40 12.20
N VAL A 311 22.88 6.15 13.30
CA VAL A 311 21.64 6.31 14.07
C VAL A 311 20.52 7.01 13.28
N PHE A 312 20.84 7.72 12.18
CA PHE A 312 19.81 8.26 11.29
C PHE A 312 18.91 7.17 10.71
N LEU A 313 19.44 5.97 10.48
CA LEU A 313 18.67 4.86 9.92
C LEU A 313 17.48 4.44 10.82
N PRO A 314 17.70 4.04 12.10
CA PRO A 314 16.59 3.72 13.00
C PRO A 314 15.65 4.93 13.22
N ALA A 315 16.19 6.15 13.27
CA ALA A 315 15.38 7.36 13.41
C ALA A 315 14.44 7.59 12.21
N ILE A 316 14.96 7.48 10.98
CA ILE A 316 14.21 7.66 9.74
C ILE A 316 13.13 6.59 9.59
N ILE A 317 13.48 5.32 9.79
CA ILE A 317 12.53 4.20 9.62
C ILE A 317 11.43 4.29 10.69
N THR A 318 11.77 4.59 11.94
CA THR A 318 10.79 4.83 13.01
C THR A 318 9.89 6.02 12.69
N ALA A 319 10.46 7.12 12.17
CA ALA A 319 9.70 8.31 11.78
C ALA A 319 8.70 8.02 10.65
N ILE A 320 9.08 7.21 9.64
CA ILE A 320 8.18 6.75 8.57
C ILE A 320 6.99 5.99 9.16
N ALA A 321 7.24 5.04 10.06
CA ALA A 321 6.17 4.25 10.68
C ALA A 321 5.22 5.13 11.53
N LEU A 322 5.76 6.05 12.32
CA LEU A 322 4.99 6.94 13.18
C LEU A 322 4.22 8.03 12.40
N SER A 323 4.68 8.38 11.20
CA SER A 323 4.03 9.36 10.31
C SER A 323 2.59 8.96 9.98
N TYR A 324 2.32 7.65 9.89
CA TYR A 324 0.96 7.13 9.71
C TYR A 324 -0.02 7.67 10.78
N PHE A 325 0.41 7.79 12.04
CA PHE A 325 -0.49 8.20 13.13
C PHE A 325 -0.63 9.72 13.26
N ILE A 326 0.39 10.47 12.85
CA ILE A 326 0.41 11.93 13.01
C ILE A 326 -0.14 12.65 11.78
N ARG A 327 -0.13 12.04 10.58
CA ARG A 327 -0.58 12.68 9.33
C ARG A 327 -1.93 13.39 9.44
N ARG A 328 -2.90 12.80 10.18
CA ARG A 328 -4.24 13.37 10.37
C ARG A 328 -4.22 14.71 11.12
N ARG A 329 -3.30 14.88 12.07
CA ARG A 329 -3.09 16.17 12.75
C ARG A 329 -2.51 17.21 11.79
N ILE A 330 -1.69 16.75 10.85
CA ILE A 330 -1.04 17.59 9.84
C ILE A 330 -2.00 18.05 8.74
N TYR A 331 -3.09 17.31 8.49
CA TYR A 331 -4.11 17.72 7.52
C TYR A 331 -4.64 19.13 7.77
N LYS A 332 -4.76 19.55 9.04
CA LYS A 332 -5.20 20.90 9.41
C LYS A 332 -4.26 22.00 8.91
N PHE A 333 -2.97 21.70 8.78
CA PHE A 333 -1.96 22.66 8.34
C PHE A 333 -1.84 22.69 6.82
N ILE A 334 -1.81 21.52 6.16
CA ILE A 334 -1.58 21.41 4.71
C ILE A 334 -2.86 21.57 3.91
N TYR A 335 -3.98 21.00 4.37
CA TYR A 335 -5.23 20.92 3.62
C TYR A 335 -6.33 21.83 4.17
N ARG A 336 -6.00 23.03 4.67
CA ARG A 336 -6.97 23.95 5.31
C ARG A 336 -8.31 24.08 4.55
N LYS A 337 -8.25 24.32 3.22
CA LYS A 337 -9.45 24.49 2.37
C LYS A 337 -10.19 23.18 2.04
N LYS A 338 -9.52 22.03 2.18
CA LYS A 338 -10.05 20.70 1.81
C LYS A 338 -10.05 19.73 3.00
N LEU A 339 -9.98 20.26 4.22
CA LEU A 339 -9.75 19.47 5.44
C LEU A 339 -10.86 18.45 5.64
N GLN A 340 -12.12 18.89 5.58
CA GLN A 340 -13.26 17.99 5.79
C GLN A 340 -13.28 16.87 4.75
N LYS A 341 -13.07 17.21 3.46
CA LYS A 341 -12.97 16.23 2.38
C LYS A 341 -11.88 15.19 2.66
N MET A 342 -10.68 15.61 3.06
CA MET A 342 -9.60 14.67 3.40
C MET A 342 -9.95 13.80 4.61
N LEU A 343 -10.64 14.33 5.61
CA LEU A 343 -11.09 13.56 6.77
C LEU A 343 -12.18 12.55 6.42
N ASP A 344 -13.09 12.91 5.52
CA ASP A 344 -14.18 12.03 5.07
C ASP A 344 -13.60 10.86 4.24
N TYR A 345 -12.65 11.13 3.35
CA TYR A 345 -11.94 10.07 2.63
C TYR A 345 -11.06 9.19 3.55
N ASP A 346 -10.33 9.79 4.50
CA ASP A 346 -9.54 9.03 5.49
C ASP A 346 -10.45 8.09 6.31
N ALA A 347 -11.69 8.51 6.59
CA ALA A 347 -12.67 7.70 7.32
C ALA A 347 -13.12 6.45 6.56
N ILE A 348 -13.30 6.54 5.23
CA ILE A 348 -13.66 5.37 4.40
C ILE A 348 -12.45 4.53 4.00
N MET A 349 -11.28 5.14 3.85
CA MET A 349 -10.07 4.46 3.38
C MET A 349 -9.34 3.72 4.50
N ASN A 350 -9.27 4.29 5.70
CA ASN A 350 -8.50 3.71 6.81
C ASN A 350 -9.41 2.96 7.78
N THR A 351 -9.44 1.64 7.64
CA THR A 351 -10.22 0.72 8.44
C THR A 351 -9.55 0.44 9.80
N GLN A 352 -10.32 -0.08 10.76
CA GLN A 352 -9.76 -0.44 12.08
C GLN A 352 -8.69 -1.54 11.96
N SER A 353 -8.82 -2.46 11.01
CA SER A 353 -7.81 -3.51 10.79
C SER A 353 -6.50 -2.94 10.26
N GLU A 354 -6.54 -2.02 9.30
CA GLU A 354 -5.34 -1.35 8.78
C GLU A 354 -4.67 -0.56 9.89
N SER A 355 -5.45 0.11 10.74
CA SER A 355 -4.91 0.80 11.92
C SER A 355 -4.30 -0.15 12.96
N LYS A 356 -4.87 -1.34 13.18
CA LYS A 356 -4.29 -2.36 14.09
C LYS A 356 -3.00 -2.92 13.52
N PHE A 357 -2.99 -3.26 12.23
CA PHE A 357 -1.80 -3.71 11.50
C PHE A 357 -0.68 -2.68 11.58
N MET A 358 -0.96 -1.41 11.25
CA MET A 358 0.04 -0.34 11.30
C MET A 358 0.57 -0.10 12.72
N LYS A 359 -0.23 -0.34 13.77
CA LYS A 359 0.26 -0.29 15.16
C LYS A 359 1.26 -1.43 15.41
N GLY A 360 0.91 -2.66 15.07
CA GLY A 360 1.81 -3.81 15.20
C GLY A 360 3.11 -3.60 14.42
N PHE A 361 3.00 -3.15 13.17
CA PHE A 361 4.16 -2.82 12.34
C PHE A 361 5.04 -1.72 12.97
N ALA A 362 4.45 -0.64 13.47
CA ALA A 362 5.19 0.42 14.15
C ALA A 362 5.89 -0.07 15.42
N TYR A 363 5.28 -0.97 16.19
CA TYR A 363 5.95 -1.60 17.34
C TYR A 363 7.14 -2.45 16.91
N ILE A 364 7.01 -3.26 15.85
CA ILE A 364 8.11 -4.08 15.33
C ILE A 364 9.28 -3.18 14.89
N ILE A 365 9.00 -2.12 14.14
CA ILE A 365 10.02 -1.14 13.72
C ILE A 365 10.68 -0.47 14.92
N LEU A 366 9.90 -0.07 15.93
CA LEU A 366 10.44 0.57 17.14
C LEU A 366 11.33 -0.39 17.93
N ILE A 367 10.88 -1.62 18.19
CA ILE A 367 11.66 -2.64 18.89
C ILE A 367 12.93 -2.97 18.11
N GLY A 368 12.83 -3.18 16.79
CA GLY A 368 13.98 -3.41 15.93
C GLY A 368 14.98 -2.26 15.98
N SER A 369 14.51 -1.01 15.95
CA SER A 369 15.35 0.18 16.06
C SER A 369 16.02 0.33 17.43
N LEU A 370 15.29 -0.03 18.50
CA LEU A 370 15.81 -0.04 19.87
C LEU A 370 16.83 -1.15 20.12
N ILE A 371 16.77 -2.28 19.40
CA ILE A 371 17.78 -3.35 19.45
C ILE A 371 18.98 -3.01 18.56
N PHE A 372 18.72 -2.43 17.39
CA PHE A 372 19.75 -2.04 16.44
C PHE A 372 20.69 -0.97 17.00
N THR A 373 20.16 0.01 17.73
CA THR A 373 20.97 1.14 18.24
C THR A 373 22.06 0.71 19.24
N PRO A 374 21.79 -0.13 20.26
CA PRO A 374 22.82 -0.72 21.11
C PRO A 374 23.84 -1.56 20.36
N LEU A 375 23.39 -2.38 19.41
CA LEU A 375 24.28 -3.22 18.61
C LEU A 375 25.23 -2.38 17.76
N LEU A 376 24.71 -1.30 17.18
CA LEU A 376 25.50 -0.31 16.46
C LEU A 376 26.50 0.40 17.40
N ALA A 377 26.09 0.76 18.61
CA ALA A 377 26.98 1.37 19.61
C ALA A 377 28.10 0.42 20.06
N HIS A 378 27.82 -0.88 20.09
CA HIS A 378 28.82 -1.91 20.38
C HIS A 378 29.70 -2.27 19.18
N THR A 379 29.38 -1.80 17.96
CA THR A 379 30.24 -2.02 16.78
C THR A 379 31.36 -0.98 16.78
N ASP A 380 32.31 -1.13 17.70
CA ASP A 380 33.42 -0.20 17.92
C ASP A 380 34.76 -0.93 18.14
N ILE A 381 35.86 -0.17 18.11
CA ILE A 381 37.17 -0.64 18.56
C ILE A 381 37.56 0.27 19.72
N ALA A 382 37.76 -0.34 20.89
CA ALA A 382 38.02 0.35 22.13
C ALA A 382 39.46 0.08 22.61
N PHE A 383 40.22 1.14 22.84
CA PHE A 383 41.61 1.10 23.28
C PHE A 383 41.69 1.38 24.77
N TYR A 384 42.05 0.36 25.55
CA TYR A 384 42.23 0.45 26.99
C TYR A 384 43.71 0.59 27.34
N THR A 385 44.01 0.66 28.64
CA THR A 385 45.37 0.84 29.15
C THR A 385 46.35 -0.28 28.75
N TYR A 386 45.89 -1.52 28.65
CA TYR A 386 46.75 -2.69 28.44
C TYR A 386 46.41 -3.52 27.20
N GLU A 387 45.21 -3.33 26.65
CA GLU A 387 44.67 -4.09 25.54
C GLU A 387 43.83 -3.18 24.65
N PHE A 388 43.56 -3.63 23.44
CA PHE A 388 42.47 -3.11 22.64
C PHE A 388 41.45 -4.22 22.40
N VAL A 389 40.18 -3.86 22.40
CA VAL A 389 39.06 -4.76 22.16
C VAL A 389 38.43 -4.39 20.82
N ASP A 390 38.36 -5.37 19.94
CA ASP A 390 37.75 -5.26 18.63
C ASP A 390 36.34 -5.85 18.63
N ASN A 391 35.33 -4.98 18.50
CA ASN A 391 33.93 -5.35 18.35
C ASN A 391 33.39 -5.03 16.94
N SER A 392 34.25 -4.86 15.92
CA SER A 392 33.82 -4.45 14.58
C SER A 392 32.94 -5.48 13.87
N ALA A 393 33.01 -6.74 14.31
CA ALA A 393 32.21 -7.83 13.77
C ALA A 393 30.71 -7.52 13.89
N PHE A 394 30.05 -7.42 12.74
CA PHE A 394 28.65 -7.01 12.65
C PHE A 394 27.74 -7.89 13.54
N PHE A 395 27.10 -7.27 14.54
CA PHE A 395 26.23 -7.93 15.53
C PHE A 395 26.90 -8.94 16.48
N SER A 396 28.23 -8.90 16.64
CA SER A 396 28.85 -9.65 17.73
C SER A 396 28.45 -9.04 19.08
N LEU A 397 28.23 -9.90 20.08
CA LEU A 397 28.03 -9.51 21.49
C LEU A 397 29.32 -9.58 22.30
N LYS A 398 30.41 -10.05 21.68
CA LYS A 398 31.71 -10.23 22.31
C LYS A 398 32.79 -9.84 21.32
N GLY A 399 33.61 -8.86 21.69
CA GLY A 399 34.82 -8.54 20.95
C GLY A 399 35.97 -9.48 21.24
N ASP A 400 36.91 -9.49 20.31
CA ASP A 400 38.21 -10.11 20.49
C ASP A 400 39.14 -9.12 21.19
N SER A 401 39.80 -9.57 22.25
CA SER A 401 40.74 -8.73 23.00
C SER A 401 42.18 -9.08 22.65
N TYR A 402 42.96 -8.04 22.40
CA TYR A 402 44.36 -8.13 22.00
C TYR A 402 45.21 -7.26 22.92
N SER A 403 46.17 -7.88 23.59
CA SER A 403 47.14 -7.15 24.40
C SER A 403 48.15 -6.45 23.49
N TYR A 404 48.59 -5.24 23.87
CA TYR A 404 49.54 -4.49 23.04
C TYR A 404 50.88 -5.20 22.84
N ASP A 405 51.25 -6.12 23.73
CA ASP A 405 52.45 -6.95 23.59
C ASP A 405 52.35 -7.99 22.47
N GLN A 406 51.14 -8.27 21.96
CA GLN A 406 50.91 -9.16 20.82
C GLN A 406 51.15 -8.42 19.49
N ILE A 407 51.14 -7.09 19.50
CA ILE A 407 51.44 -6.27 18.33
C ILE A 407 52.96 -6.28 18.10
N GLU A 408 53.36 -6.71 16.91
CA GLU A 408 54.75 -6.69 16.47
C GLU A 408 55.14 -5.31 15.99
N SER A 409 54.32 -4.70 15.13
CA SER A 409 54.55 -3.37 14.58
C SER A 409 53.27 -2.75 14.00
N VAL A 410 53.26 -1.42 13.87
CA VAL A 410 52.17 -0.65 13.25
C VAL A 410 52.68 -0.09 11.94
N TRP A 411 51.93 -0.29 10.85
CA TRP A 411 52.33 0.15 9.52
C TRP A 411 51.36 1.17 8.98
N ARG A 412 51.89 2.27 8.43
CA ARG A 412 51.15 3.20 7.58
C ARG A 412 51.29 2.76 6.13
N ILE A 413 50.16 2.58 5.47
CA ILE A 413 50.07 2.27 4.05
C ILE A 413 49.67 3.54 3.30
N GLU A 414 50.35 3.87 2.21
CA GLU A 414 50.15 5.13 1.47
C GLU A 414 48.88 5.14 0.61
N GLY A 415 48.41 3.96 0.17
CA GLY A 415 47.20 3.80 -0.60
C GLY A 415 46.94 2.34 -0.96
N SER A 416 45.86 2.09 -1.70
CA SER A 416 45.50 0.74 -2.17
C SER A 416 44.90 0.80 -3.57
N TYR A 417 44.94 -0.33 -4.28
CA TYR A 417 44.22 -0.48 -5.53
C TYR A 417 42.77 -0.84 -5.24
N ASN A 418 41.81 -0.10 -5.83
CA ASN A 418 40.40 -0.42 -5.71
C ASN A 418 40.01 -1.67 -6.55
N ALA A 419 38.76 -2.11 -6.44
CA ALA A 419 38.24 -3.26 -7.19
C ALA A 419 38.26 -3.09 -8.73
N LEU A 420 38.49 -1.88 -9.23
CA LEU A 420 38.62 -1.55 -10.65
C LEU A 420 40.09 -1.49 -11.10
N GLY A 421 41.05 -1.67 -10.20
CA GLY A 421 42.47 -1.64 -10.48
C GLY A 421 43.09 -0.23 -10.48
N ASP A 422 42.36 0.80 -10.04
CA ASP A 422 42.89 2.16 -9.93
C ASP A 422 43.54 2.36 -8.56
N TRP A 423 44.68 3.04 -8.54
CA TRP A 423 45.35 3.45 -7.30
C TRP A 423 44.55 4.55 -6.60
N VAL A 424 44.25 4.33 -5.32
CA VAL A 424 43.57 5.29 -4.45
C VAL A 424 44.57 5.76 -3.39
N ASP A 425 44.97 7.02 -3.48
CA ASP A 425 45.81 7.72 -2.50
C ASP A 425 45.03 8.02 -1.20
N TYR A 426 44.61 6.97 -0.50
CA TYR A 426 43.94 7.07 0.79
C TYR A 426 44.77 6.32 1.83
N PRO A 427 45.60 7.02 2.62
CA PRO A 427 46.47 6.35 3.58
C PRO A 427 45.66 5.77 4.73
N PHE A 428 46.06 4.59 5.19
CA PHE A 428 45.47 3.89 6.32
C PHE A 428 46.55 3.22 7.16
N TYR A 429 46.20 2.72 8.34
CA TYR A 429 47.14 2.02 9.21
C TYR A 429 46.66 0.57 9.42
N VAL A 430 47.61 -0.34 9.59
CA VAL A 430 47.33 -1.74 9.91
C VAL A 430 48.20 -2.20 11.07
N PHE A 431 47.68 -3.13 11.87
CA PHE A 431 48.45 -3.78 12.92
C PHE A 431 48.99 -5.12 12.43
N LEU A 432 50.30 -5.32 12.54
CA LEU A 432 50.92 -6.62 12.36
C LEU A 432 51.04 -7.30 13.72
N ILE A 433 50.32 -8.40 13.89
CA ILE A 433 50.39 -9.23 15.08
C ILE A 433 51.57 -10.21 14.96
N LYS A 434 52.18 -10.56 16.10
CA LYS A 434 53.34 -11.47 16.16
C LYS A 434 53.10 -12.82 15.49
N ASP A 435 51.86 -13.30 15.47
CA ASP A 435 51.46 -14.55 14.80
C ASP A 435 51.42 -14.45 13.26
N GLY A 436 51.60 -13.25 12.69
CA GLY A 436 51.54 -13.00 11.25
C GLY A 436 50.21 -12.42 10.76
N THR A 437 49.21 -12.28 11.63
CA THR A 437 47.92 -11.67 11.28
C THR A 437 48.08 -10.18 11.03
N ILE A 438 47.51 -9.69 9.93
CA ILE A 438 47.39 -8.27 9.63
C ILE A 438 45.94 -7.87 9.93
N MET A 439 45.75 -6.91 10.83
CA MET A 439 44.44 -6.36 11.16
C MET A 439 44.26 -5.02 10.45
N ASP A 440 43.46 -5.05 9.39
CA ASP A 440 42.94 -3.87 8.70
C ASP A 440 41.55 -3.53 9.22
N GLN A 441 41.51 -3.03 10.45
CA GLN A 441 40.28 -2.75 11.18
C GLN A 441 40.11 -1.26 11.48
N LEU A 442 40.99 -0.44 10.92
CA LEU A 442 40.91 1.01 11.02
C LEU A 442 40.00 1.62 9.96
N GLU A 443 39.27 0.81 9.18
CA GLU A 443 38.20 1.26 8.28
C GLU A 443 37.09 2.02 9.02
N LEU A 444 36.90 1.76 10.32
CA LEU A 444 35.97 2.48 11.20
C LEU A 444 36.53 3.83 11.72
N MET A 445 37.72 4.24 11.25
CA MET A 445 38.38 5.48 11.61
C MET A 445 38.72 6.36 10.41
N GLU A 446 38.45 7.66 10.52
CA GLU A 446 39.08 8.62 9.62
C GLU A 446 40.57 8.76 9.92
N TYR A 447 41.39 8.91 8.88
CA TYR A 447 42.85 9.01 8.99
C TYR A 447 43.31 10.07 10.00
N SER A 448 42.64 11.23 10.04
CA SER A 448 42.97 12.30 10.99
C SER A 448 42.68 11.94 12.45
N ASP A 449 41.67 11.10 12.70
CA ASP A 449 41.33 10.65 14.06
C ASP A 449 42.31 9.59 14.54
N ILE A 450 42.83 8.75 13.64
CA ILE A 450 43.93 7.83 13.94
C ILE A 450 45.16 8.61 14.39
N GLU A 451 45.58 9.62 13.61
CA GLU A 451 46.77 10.41 13.94
C GLU A 451 46.63 11.18 15.26
N LYS A 452 45.44 11.73 15.51
CA LYS A 452 45.20 12.60 16.67
C LYS A 452 44.96 11.81 17.96
N ASN A 453 44.22 10.71 17.90
CA ASN A 453 43.71 10.03 19.09
C ASN A 453 44.37 8.67 19.32
N LEU A 454 44.60 7.88 18.27
CA LEU A 454 45.12 6.51 18.38
C LEU A 454 46.66 6.45 18.43
N LEU A 455 47.36 7.12 17.51
CA LEU A 455 48.83 7.06 17.45
C LEU A 455 49.51 7.48 18.76
N PRO A 456 49.08 8.53 19.48
CA PRO A 456 49.67 8.88 20.77
C PRO A 456 49.57 7.77 21.81
N ILE A 457 48.47 7.00 21.81
CA ILE A 457 48.28 5.85 22.70
C ILE A 457 49.30 4.77 22.35
N LEU A 458 49.42 4.41 21.06
CA LEU A 458 50.34 3.36 20.61
C LEU A 458 51.81 3.73 20.83
N GLN A 459 52.20 4.97 20.53
CA GLN A 459 53.56 5.47 20.74
C GLN A 459 53.95 5.50 22.23
N LYS A 460 53.01 5.86 23.12
CA LYS A 460 53.22 5.81 24.58
C LYS A 460 53.51 4.38 25.08
N ARG A 461 53.06 3.36 24.34
CA ARG A 461 53.34 1.94 24.62
C ARG A 461 54.62 1.41 23.94
N GLY A 462 55.37 2.27 23.26
CA GLY A 462 56.64 1.90 22.63
C GLY A 462 56.50 1.21 21.28
N LEU A 463 55.30 1.24 20.67
CA LEU A 463 55.07 0.69 19.33
C LEU A 463 55.62 1.65 18.26
N THR A 464 56.48 1.13 17.39
CA THR A 464 57.05 1.88 16.26
C THR A 464 56.12 1.88 15.07
N ILE A 465 56.04 3.04 14.40
CA ILE A 465 55.22 3.23 13.21
C ILE A 465 56.13 3.19 11.99
N HIS A 466 55.89 2.22 11.12
CA HIS A 466 56.63 2.01 9.87
C HIS A 466 55.82 2.51 8.68
N LYS A 467 56.46 2.65 7.51
CA LYS A 467 55.81 3.06 6.26
C LYS A 467 55.96 1.96 5.22
N ALA A 468 54.86 1.65 4.54
CA ALA A 468 54.79 0.73 3.41
C ALA A 468 53.99 1.38 2.28
N LYS A 469 54.24 0.98 1.02
CA LYS A 469 53.40 1.44 -0.10
C LYS A 469 52.13 0.60 -0.17
N THR A 470 52.24 -0.71 0.00
CA THR A 470 51.09 -1.64 -0.02
C THR A 470 51.15 -2.64 1.14
N GLU A 471 50.06 -3.38 1.38
CA GLU A 471 50.07 -4.51 2.33
C GLU A 471 51.07 -5.61 1.96
N ASP A 472 51.32 -5.81 0.66
CA ASP A 472 52.27 -6.83 0.19
C ASP A 472 53.71 -6.53 0.65
N ASP A 473 54.06 -5.24 0.78
CA ASP A 473 55.37 -4.83 1.31
C ASP A 473 55.54 -5.26 2.78
N ILE A 474 54.44 -5.31 3.55
CA ILE A 474 54.44 -5.76 4.94
C ILE A 474 54.66 -7.26 4.99
N ARG A 475 53.94 -8.04 4.16
CA ARG A 475 54.07 -9.50 4.12
C ARG A 475 55.47 -9.97 3.71
N GLN A 476 56.15 -9.20 2.86
CA GLN A 476 57.53 -9.48 2.44
C GLN A 476 58.57 -9.28 3.55
N THR A 477 58.25 -8.59 4.65
CA THR A 477 59.18 -8.45 5.79
C THR A 477 59.26 -9.69 6.69
N LYS A 478 58.36 -10.67 6.52
CA LYS A 478 58.37 -11.95 7.28
C LYS A 478 58.99 -13.14 6.54
N ASN A 479 59.15 -13.05 5.22
CA ASN A 479 59.88 -14.03 4.40
C ASN A 479 61.34 -13.63 4.29
#